data_AF-A0A021XBV7-F1
#
_entry.id   AF-A0A021XBV7-F1
#
_cell.length_a   1.000
_cell.length_b   1.000
_cell.length_c   1.000
_cell.angle_alpha   90.00
_cell.angle_beta   90.00
_cell.angle_gamma   90.00
#
_symmetry.space_group_name_H-M   'P 1'
#
loop_
_entity.id
_entity.type
_entity.pdbx_description
1 polymer ?
#
loop_
_entity_poly.entity_id
_entity_poly.type
_entity_poly.pdbx_seq_one_letter_code
_entity_poly.pdbx_strand_id
1 'polypeptide(L)'
;MFWGGAFVLLIGWTGLSWLGYLAADPLIAWLKATVLGAIDGGEGVAEAVGGKAAGDAVQVLNSSGIAGQMLNFAGMIAKPAIFAIWFLGIVVLTLAPIIASVAIRFLSNRR
;
A
#
# COMPACT_ATOMS: atom_id res chain seq x y z
N MET A 1 27.51 13.96 -14.28
CA MET A 1 26.07 14.03 -14.62
C MET A 1 25.22 12.97 -13.88
N PHE A 2 25.65 11.70 -13.77
CA PHE A 2 24.86 10.63 -13.12
C PHE A 2 24.36 10.94 -11.69
N TRP A 3 25.21 11.54 -10.85
CA TRP A 3 24.85 11.87 -9.46
C TRP A 3 23.76 12.94 -9.34
N GLY A 4 23.72 13.91 -10.25
CA GLY A 4 22.67 14.95 -10.23
C GLY A 4 21.29 14.38 -10.52
N GLY A 5 21.18 13.48 -11.50
CA GLY A 5 19.93 12.77 -11.79
C GLY A 5 19.50 11.84 -10.64
N ALA A 6 20.45 11.11 -10.05
CA ALA A 6 20.19 10.27 -8.89
C ALA A 6 19.66 11.07 -7.69
N PHE A 7 20.19 12.27 -7.45
CA PHE A 7 19.73 13.14 -6.38
C PHE A 7 18.28 13.63 -6.57
N VAL A 8 17.92 14.05 -7.79
CA VAL A 8 16.54 14.44 -8.12
C VAL A 8 15.58 13.26 -7.93
N LEU A 9 15.98 12.05 -8.36
CA LEU A 9 15.19 10.84 -8.16
C LEU A 9 15.02 10.48 -6.68
N LEU A 10 16.06 10.64 -5.86
CA LEU A 10 15.98 10.41 -4.41
C LEU A 10 15.02 11.38 -3.72
N ILE A 11 15.05 12.67 -4.10
CA ILE A 11 14.10 13.67 -3.58
C ILE A 11 12.68 13.29 -3.99
N GLY A 12 12.46 12.98 -5.27
CA GLY A 12 11.15 12.58 -5.78
C GLY A 12 10.63 11.32 -5.10
N TRP A 13 11.48 10.31 -4.94
CA TRP A 13 11.15 9.05 -4.27
C TRP A 13 10.80 9.24 -2.80
N THR A 14 11.58 10.05 -2.09
CA THR A 14 11.33 10.37 -0.68
C THR A 14 10.02 11.14 -0.53
N GLY A 15 9.79 12.14 -1.38
CA GLY A 15 8.54 12.90 -1.39
C GLY A 15 7.33 12.01 -1.68
N LEU A 16 7.42 11.12 -2.66
CA LEU A 16 6.34 10.19 -3.02
C LEU A 16 6.07 9.17 -1.90
N SER A 17 7.11 8.62 -1.30
CA SER A 17 6.99 7.71 -0.15
C SER A 17 6.38 8.42 1.06
N TRP A 18 6.75 9.69 1.28
CA TRP A 18 6.20 10.52 2.34
C TRP A 18 4.71 10.81 2.12
N LEU A 19 4.30 11.15 0.89
CA LEU A 19 2.90 11.31 0.54
C LEU A 19 2.11 10.02 0.77
N GLY A 20 2.66 8.87 0.36
CA GLY A 20 2.06 7.56 0.64
C GLY A 20 1.92 7.29 2.14
N TYR A 21 2.94 7.65 2.93
CA TYR A 21 2.93 7.49 4.38
C TYR A 21 1.85 8.34 5.05
N LEU A 22 1.71 9.61 4.65
CA LEU A 22 0.67 10.52 5.15
C LEU A 22 -0.74 10.09 4.71
N ALA A 23 -0.86 9.59 3.48
CA ALA A 23 -2.13 9.15 2.92
C ALA A 23 -2.58 7.78 3.46
N ALA A 24 -1.68 6.98 4.06
CA ALA A 24 -1.98 5.63 4.51
C ALA A 24 -3.15 5.59 5.53
N ASP A 25 -3.12 6.44 6.55
CA ASP A 25 -4.18 6.49 7.56
C ASP A 25 -5.54 6.90 6.98
N PRO A 26 -5.68 8.04 6.25
CA PRO A 26 -6.96 8.43 5.67
C PRO A 26 -7.45 7.44 4.60
N LEU A 27 -6.56 6.81 3.82
CA LEU A 27 -6.97 5.76 2.88
C LEU A 27 -7.57 4.55 3.59
N ILE A 28 -6.93 4.09 4.66
CA ILE A 28 -7.38 2.92 5.41
C ILE A 28 -8.67 3.23 6.16
N ALA A 29 -8.81 4.44 6.69
CA ALA A 29 -10.06 4.91 7.28
C ALA A 29 -11.20 4.95 6.26
N TRP A 30 -10.95 5.50 5.06
CA TRP A 30 -11.91 5.51 3.96
C TRP A 30 -12.28 4.08 3.50
N LEU A 31 -11.29 3.19 3.39
CA LEU A 31 -11.50 1.80 2.99
C LEU A 31 -12.37 1.07 4.03
N LYS A 32 -12.10 1.28 5.32
CA LYS A 32 -12.92 0.74 6.41
C LYS A 32 -14.37 1.22 6.32
N ALA A 33 -14.59 2.53 6.16
CA ALA A 33 -15.93 3.08 6.04
C ALA A 33 -16.69 2.49 4.84
N THR A 34 -15.99 2.32 3.71
CA THR A 34 -16.59 1.76 2.48
C THR A 34 -16.92 0.28 2.62
N VAL A 35 -16.00 -0.53 3.16
CA VAL A 35 -16.20 -1.99 3.30
C VAL A 35 -17.26 -2.30 4.35
N LEU A 36 -17.21 -1.65 5.52
CA LEU A 36 -18.20 -1.87 6.56
C LEU A 36 -19.57 -1.34 6.12
N GLY A 37 -19.64 -0.17 5.50
CA GLY A 37 -20.89 0.35 4.94
C GLY A 37 -21.50 -0.53 3.84
N ALA A 38 -20.67 -1.19 3.04
CA ALA A 38 -21.14 -2.16 2.03
C ALA A 38 -21.69 -3.45 2.66
N ILE A 39 -21.12 -3.90 3.79
CA ILE A 39 -21.64 -5.06 4.53
C ILE A 39 -22.99 -4.72 5.17
N ASP A 40 -23.10 -3.56 5.82
CA ASP A 40 -24.35 -3.10 6.43
C ASP A 40 -25.46 -2.92 5.39
N GLY A 41 -25.12 -2.37 4.20
CA GLY A 41 -26.06 -2.29 3.08
C GLY A 41 -26.41 -3.67 2.49
N GLY A 42 -25.44 -4.59 2.48
CA GLY A 42 -25.62 -5.97 2.01
C GLY A 42 -26.53 -6.80 2.92
N GLU A 43 -26.49 -6.57 4.24
CA GLU A 43 -27.40 -7.19 5.21
C GLU A 43 -28.86 -6.85 4.87
N GLY A 44 -29.17 -5.57 4.65
CA GLY A 44 -30.52 -5.14 4.29
C GLY A 44 -31.00 -5.67 2.93
N VAL A 45 -30.11 -5.79 1.95
CA VAL A 45 -30.44 -6.38 0.63
C VAL A 45 -30.63 -7.89 0.74
N ALA A 46 -29.80 -8.58 1.52
CA ALA A 46 -29.90 -10.02 1.74
C ALA A 46 -31.20 -10.37 2.47
N GLU A 47 -31.59 -9.58 3.48
CA GLU A 47 -32.88 -9.76 4.18
C GLU A 47 -34.07 -9.52 3.24
N ALA A 48 -34.00 -8.49 2.39
CA ALA A 48 -35.07 -8.17 1.44
C ALA A 48 -35.27 -9.24 0.33
N VAL A 49 -34.19 -9.88 -0.12
CA VAL A 49 -34.23 -10.85 -1.24
C VAL A 49 -34.36 -12.30 -0.75
N GLY A 50 -33.68 -12.65 0.34
CA GLY A 50 -33.59 -14.03 0.86
C GLY A 50 -34.29 -14.25 2.20
N GLY A 51 -34.93 -13.22 2.76
CA GLY A 51 -35.57 -13.25 4.08
C GLY A 51 -34.57 -13.22 5.24
N LYS A 52 -35.11 -13.27 6.45
CA LYS A 52 -34.36 -13.08 7.71
C LYS A 52 -33.13 -14.00 7.85
N ALA A 53 -33.21 -15.25 7.38
CA ALA A 53 -32.08 -16.18 7.45
C ALA A 53 -30.87 -15.73 6.61
N ALA A 54 -31.10 -15.06 5.48
CA ALA A 54 -30.02 -14.51 4.65
C ALA A 54 -29.40 -13.25 5.28
N GLY A 55 -30.22 -12.40 5.89
CA GLY A 55 -29.75 -11.26 6.69
C GLY A 55 -28.93 -11.70 7.90
N ASP A 56 -29.44 -12.66 8.68
CA ASP A 56 -28.77 -13.22 9.87
C ASP A 56 -27.41 -13.85 9.51
N ALA A 57 -27.29 -14.51 8.35
CA ALA A 57 -26.01 -15.06 7.89
C ALA A 57 -24.96 -13.97 7.60
N VAL A 58 -25.38 -12.85 6.99
CA VAL A 58 -24.52 -11.69 6.76
C VAL A 58 -24.16 -11.00 8.09
N GLN A 59 -25.12 -10.90 9.01
CA GLN A 59 -24.92 -10.34 10.35
C GLN A 59 -23.96 -11.18 11.21
N VAL A 60 -24.01 -12.51 11.11
CA VAL A 60 -23.03 -13.41 11.75
C VAL A 60 -21.63 -13.19 11.18
N LEU A 61 -21.52 -12.99 9.87
CA LEU A 61 -20.24 -12.63 9.24
C LEU A 61 -19.73 -11.27 9.73
N ASN A 62 -20.62 -10.27 9.87
CA ASN A 62 -20.27 -8.94 10.37
C ASN A 62 -19.83 -9.00 11.84
N SER A 63 -20.62 -9.66 12.70
CA SER A 63 -20.36 -9.80 14.14
C SER A 63 -19.12 -10.64 14.45
N SER A 64 -18.72 -11.56 13.56
CA SER A 64 -17.43 -12.26 13.65
C SER A 64 -16.23 -11.31 13.58
N GLY A 65 -16.43 -10.08 13.07
CA GLY A 65 -15.41 -9.03 13.02
C GLY A 65 -14.29 -9.30 12.03
N ILE A 66 -14.36 -10.38 11.22
CA ILE A 66 -13.27 -10.82 10.33
C ILE A 66 -12.86 -9.71 9.35
N ALA A 67 -13.81 -9.02 8.73
CA ALA A 67 -13.52 -7.91 7.81
C ALA A 67 -12.81 -6.75 8.53
N GLY A 68 -13.30 -6.36 9.72
CA GLY A 68 -12.66 -5.33 10.55
C GLY A 68 -11.26 -5.74 11.03
N GLN A 69 -11.06 -7.01 11.35
CA GLN A 69 -9.78 -7.57 11.77
C GLN A 69 -8.76 -7.59 10.63
N MET A 70 -9.15 -8.02 9.43
CA MET A 70 -8.30 -7.98 8.24
C MET A 70 -7.89 -6.53 7.89
N LEU A 71 -8.82 -5.59 7.95
CA LEU A 71 -8.55 -4.17 7.69
C LEU A 71 -7.66 -3.54 8.78
N ASN A 72 -7.80 -3.97 10.04
CA ASN A 72 -6.88 -3.58 11.11
C ASN A 72 -5.47 -4.13 10.87
N PHE A 73 -5.34 -5.38 10.44
CA PHE A 73 -4.05 -5.95 10.06
C PHE A 73 -3.41 -5.19 8.90
N ALA A 74 -4.18 -4.89 7.85
CA ALA A 74 -3.72 -4.07 6.73
C ALA A 74 -3.24 -2.69 7.23
N GLY A 75 -3.99 -2.06 8.13
CA GLY A 75 -3.61 -0.81 8.79
C GLY A 75 -2.30 -0.89 9.56
N MET A 76 -2.12 -1.97 10.32
CA MET A 76 -0.94 -2.19 11.15
C MET A 76 0.33 -2.35 10.31
N ILE A 77 0.25 -3.04 9.18
CA ILE A 77 1.43 -3.32 8.34
C ILE A 77 1.66 -2.26 7.25
N ALA A 78 0.66 -1.46 6.89
CA ALA A 78 0.77 -0.49 5.79
C ALA A 78 1.93 0.49 5.99
N LYS A 79 2.00 1.16 7.15
CA LYS A 79 3.08 2.13 7.44
C LYS A 79 4.47 1.47 7.52
N PRO A 80 4.66 0.36 8.25
CA PRO A 80 5.93 -0.39 8.22
C PRO A 80 6.35 -0.81 6.80
N ALA A 81 5.40 -1.28 5.97
CA ALA A 81 5.66 -1.68 4.61
C ALA A 81 6.08 -0.48 3.73
N ILE A 82 5.39 0.66 3.83
CA ILE A 82 5.77 1.90 3.14
C ILE A 82 7.18 2.33 3.54
N PHE A 83 7.51 2.25 4.83
CA PHE A 83 8.85 2.58 5.33
C PHE A 83 9.92 1.62 4.79
N ALA A 84 9.64 0.32 4.73
CA ALA A 84 10.55 -0.67 4.14
C ALA A 84 10.78 -0.42 2.65
N ILE A 85 9.71 -0.13 1.90
CA ILE A 85 9.79 0.22 0.46
C ILE A 85 10.59 1.50 0.25
N TRP A 86 10.35 2.52 1.07
CA TRP A 86 11.09 3.77 1.04
C TRP A 86 12.60 3.52 1.21
N PHE A 87 12.97 2.76 2.25
CA PHE A 87 14.36 2.43 2.54
C PHE A 87 15.01 1.64 1.39
N LEU A 88 14.33 0.63 0.86
CA LEU A 88 14.81 -0.14 -0.29
C LEU A 88 15.03 0.75 -1.52
N GLY A 89 14.12 1.69 -1.78
CA GLY A 89 14.28 2.63 -2.88
C GLY A 89 15.47 3.58 -2.71
N ILE A 90 15.77 4.03 -1.49
CA ILE A 90 17.01 4.78 -1.21
C ILE A 90 18.24 3.95 -1.55
N VAL A 91 18.28 2.70 -1.10
CA VAL A 91 19.41 1.80 -1.36
C VAL A 91 19.61 1.60 -2.87
N VAL A 92 18.54 1.27 -3.59
CA VAL A 92 18.59 1.05 -5.04
C VAL A 92 19.02 2.30 -5.79
N LEU A 93 18.42 3.46 -5.51
CA LEU A 93 18.74 4.71 -6.19
C LEU A 93 20.16 5.20 -5.90
N THR A 94 20.69 4.90 -4.71
CA THR A 94 22.08 5.23 -4.36
C THR A 94 23.09 4.32 -5.07
N LEU A 95 22.77 3.03 -5.23
CA LEU A 95 23.63 2.07 -5.92
C LEU A 95 23.56 2.19 -7.44
N ALA A 96 22.46 2.70 -8.00
CA ALA A 96 22.26 2.88 -9.43
C ALA A 96 23.42 3.59 -10.16
N PRO A 97 23.92 4.77 -9.73
CA PRO A 97 25.04 5.44 -10.39
C PRO A 97 26.36 4.66 -10.29
N ILE A 98 26.56 3.87 -9.23
CA ILE A 98 27.76 3.04 -9.05
C ILE A 98 27.73 1.88 -10.05
N ILE A 99 26.60 1.16 -10.14
CA ILE A 99 26.42 0.05 -11.08
C ILE A 99 26.52 0.56 -12.52
N ALA A 100 25.91 1.70 -12.83
CA ALA A 100 26.00 2.32 -14.15
C ALA A 100 27.46 2.67 -14.52
N SER A 101 28.22 3.23 -13.57
CA SER A 101 29.63 3.57 -13.79
C SER A 101 30.49 2.34 -14.06
N VAL A 102 30.27 1.25 -13.33
CA VAL A 102 30.97 -0.03 -13.53
C VAL A 102 30.60 -0.64 -14.89
N ALA A 103 29.31 -0.67 -15.24
CA ALA A 103 28.83 -1.22 -16.50
C ALA A 103 29.39 -0.48 -17.72
N ILE A 104 29.41 0.86 -17.69
CA ILE A 104 30.00 1.68 -18.76
C ILE A 104 31.48 1.39 -18.90
N ARG A 105 32.21 1.24 -17.79
CA ARG A 105 33.65 0.96 -17.80
C ARG A 105 33.95 -0.41 -18.43
N PHE A 106 33.15 -1.43 -18.12
CA PHE A 106 33.27 -2.75 -18.74
C PHE A 106 32.94 -2.75 -20.23
N LEU A 107 31.92 -2.00 -20.67
CA LEU A 107 31.56 -1.87 -22.08
C LEU A 107 32.63 -1.10 -22.87
N SER A 108 33.23 -0.06 -22.27
CA SER A 108 34.34 0.69 -22.86
C SER A 108 35.62 -0.14 -23.01
N ASN A 109 35.87 -1.08 -22.10
CA ASN A 109 37.08 -1.90 -22.11
C ASN A 109 37.00 -3.10 -23.08
N ARG A 110 35.85 -3.28 -23.76
CA ARG A 110 35.62 -4.31 -24.78
C ARG A 110 35.61 -3.77 -26.21
N ARG A 111 35.82 -2.47 -26.42
CA ARG A 111 36.06 -1.84 -27.73
C ARG A 111 37.54 -1.50 -27.84
#